data_AF-A0AAU4U7W6-F1
#
_entry.id   AF-A0AAU4U7W6-F1
#
_cell.length_a   1.000
_cell.length_b   1.000
_cell.length_c   1.000
_cell.angle_alpha   90.00
_cell.angle_beta   90.00
_cell.angle_gamma   90.00
#
_symmetry.space_group_name_H-M   'P 1'
#
loop_
_entity.id
_entity.type
_entity.pdbx_description
1 polymer ?
#
loop_
_entity_poly.entity_id
_entity_poly.type
_entity_poly.pdbx_seq_one_letter_code
_entity_poly.pdbx_strand_id
1 'polypeptide(L)'
;MDNTPISDALALRATASAFDAQRGKLPVPGDPHRSPDTVAVAVARQISELGKLITDLGDEVLFRAAGQDQAPHTARVITSFAAAVEPAGEAASTLGAVAHQLAFLSQTESLRDQPDARDAREAAVRVLEDALATADAALHDAANSLHAASATVSPPSVRLQAARSRSMTAMPAPGQLPPGVTTAVAAPSDRLARGR
;
A
#
# COMPACT_ATOMS: atom_id res chain seq x y z
N MET A 1 3.83 -25.06 17.62
CA MET A 1 4.35 -24.65 16.30
C MET A 1 5.71 -24.06 16.55
N ASP A 2 6.73 -24.50 15.81
CA ASP A 2 8.08 -23.97 16.00
C ASP A 2 8.18 -22.62 15.28
N ASN A 3 8.53 -21.57 16.03
CA ASN A 3 8.78 -20.22 15.50
C ASN A 3 10.07 -20.24 14.68
N THR A 4 9.95 -20.61 13.41
CA THR A 4 11.05 -20.57 12.46
C THR A 4 11.07 -19.21 11.74
N PRO A 5 12.24 -18.72 11.30
CA PRO A 5 12.34 -17.49 10.54
C PRO A 5 11.45 -17.47 9.28
N ILE A 6 11.26 -18.64 8.65
CA ILE A 6 10.39 -18.77 7.47
C ILE A 6 8.93 -18.58 7.88
N SER A 7 8.47 -19.23 8.95
CA SER A 7 7.10 -19.06 9.45
C SER A 7 6.82 -17.62 9.86
N ASP A 8 7.76 -16.96 10.55
CA ASP A 8 7.61 -15.55 10.95
C ASP A 8 7.58 -14.61 9.75
N ALA A 9 8.45 -14.81 8.75
CA ALA A 9 8.44 -14.00 7.55
C ALA A 9 7.14 -14.17 6.74
N LEU A 10 6.57 -15.38 6.73
CA LEU A 10 5.27 -15.65 6.09
C LEU A 10 4.12 -14.98 6.84
N ALA A 11 4.12 -15.05 8.18
CA ALA A 11 3.11 -14.38 9.01
C ALA A 11 3.13 -12.86 8.77
N LEU A 12 4.31 -12.23 8.85
CA LEU A 12 4.48 -10.80 8.56
C LEU A 12 3.95 -10.42 7.18
N ARG A 13 4.26 -11.22 6.15
CA ARG A 13 3.79 -10.98 4.78
C ARG A 13 2.29 -11.17 4.62
N ALA A 14 1.72 -12.17 5.28
CA ALA A 14 0.28 -12.42 5.25
C ALA A 14 -0.47 -11.23 5.87
N THR A 15 -0.03 -10.75 7.04
CA THR A 15 -0.62 -9.58 7.69
C THR A 15 -0.44 -8.32 6.85
N ALA A 16 0.74 -8.10 6.26
CA ALA A 16 0.98 -6.98 5.34
C ALA A 16 0.01 -7.01 4.14
N SER A 17 -0.18 -8.18 3.53
CA SER A 17 -1.11 -8.37 2.42
C SER A 17 -2.56 -8.14 2.83
N ALA A 18 -2.91 -8.45 4.08
CA ALA A 18 -4.24 -8.16 4.61
C ALA A 18 -4.49 -6.65 4.75
N PHE A 19 -3.49 -5.88 5.20
CA PHE A 19 -3.56 -4.41 5.19
C PHE A 19 -3.67 -3.85 3.77
N ASP A 20 -2.87 -4.33 2.81
CA ASP A 20 -2.98 -3.94 1.40
C ASP A 20 -4.39 -4.22 0.84
N ALA A 21 -4.97 -5.38 1.19
CA ALA A 21 -6.32 -5.74 0.78
C ALA A 21 -7.39 -4.85 1.41
N GLN A 22 -7.18 -4.35 2.63
CA GLN A 22 -8.07 -3.39 3.27
C GLN A 22 -7.94 -2.00 2.65
N ARG A 23 -6.72 -1.57 2.36
CA ARG A 23 -6.44 -0.32 1.63
C ARG A 23 -7.18 -0.28 0.29
N GLY A 24 -7.12 -1.37 -0.48
CA GLY A 24 -7.82 -1.48 -1.76
C GLY A 24 -9.35 -1.46 -1.69
N LYS A 25 -9.95 -1.53 -0.48
CA LYS A 25 -11.40 -1.47 -0.27
C LYS A 25 -11.89 -0.10 0.21
N LEU A 26 -10.97 0.85 0.45
CA LEU A 26 -11.36 2.19 0.88
C LEU A 26 -12.31 2.83 -0.15
N PRO A 27 -13.36 3.54 0.30
CA PRO A 27 -14.24 4.27 -0.59
C PRO A 27 -13.45 5.28 -1.42
N VAL A 28 -13.73 5.35 -2.72
CA VAL A 28 -13.18 6.39 -3.59
C VAL A 28 -13.92 7.69 -3.29
N PRO A 29 -13.21 8.77 -2.94
CA PRO A 29 -13.86 10.06 -2.71
C PRO A 29 -14.43 10.63 -4.02
N GLY A 30 -15.56 11.32 -3.92
CA GLY A 30 -16.16 12.03 -5.05
C GLY A 30 -16.90 11.18 -6.08
N ASP A 31 -17.19 9.89 -5.81
CA ASP A 31 -18.08 9.08 -6.66
C ASP A 31 -19.50 9.69 -6.66
N PRO A 32 -19.95 10.34 -7.75
CA PRO A 32 -21.23 11.07 -7.77
C PRO A 32 -22.45 10.13 -7.70
N HIS A 33 -22.22 8.82 -7.86
CA HIS A 33 -23.29 7.83 -7.94
C HIS A 33 -23.55 7.11 -6.61
N ARG A 34 -22.76 7.37 -5.55
CA ARG A 34 -22.98 6.76 -4.24
C ARG A 34 -23.75 7.67 -3.30
N SER A 35 -24.82 7.13 -2.73
CA SER A 35 -25.49 7.77 -1.59
C SER A 35 -24.59 7.77 -0.35
N PRO A 36 -24.67 8.78 0.52
CA PRO A 36 -23.94 8.83 1.80
C PRO A 36 -24.15 7.56 2.64
N ASP A 37 -25.36 7.00 2.64
CA ASP A 37 -25.69 5.79 3.40
C ASP A 37 -24.93 4.56 2.88
N THR A 38 -24.77 4.43 1.56
CA THR A 38 -23.99 3.33 0.97
C THR A 38 -22.51 3.44 1.35
N VAL A 39 -21.98 4.66 1.36
CA VAL A 39 -20.61 4.93 1.81
C VAL A 39 -20.47 4.64 3.30
N ALA A 40 -21.46 5.02 4.12
CA ALA A 40 -21.45 4.79 5.56
C ALA A 40 -21.40 3.29 5.90
N VAL A 41 -22.18 2.46 5.21
CA VAL A 41 -22.12 0.99 5.37
C VAL A 41 -20.75 0.44 4.98
N ALA A 42 -20.16 0.92 3.89
CA ALA A 42 -18.82 0.51 3.48
C ALA A 42 -17.75 0.89 4.52
N VAL A 43 -17.82 2.11 5.06
CA VAL A 43 -16.90 2.60 6.11
C VAL A 43 -17.08 1.81 7.40
N ALA A 44 -18.31 1.55 7.86
CA ALA A 44 -18.57 0.74 9.05
C ALA A 44 -18.01 -0.70 8.90
N ARG A 45 -18.18 -1.29 7.71
CA ARG A 45 -17.57 -2.59 7.39
C ARG A 45 -16.04 -2.51 7.45
N GLN A 46 -15.45 -1.45 6.89
CA GLN A 46 -14.00 -1.24 6.89
C GLN A 46 -13.44 -1.13 8.32
N ILE A 47 -14.11 -0.37 9.19
CA ILE A 47 -13.76 -0.26 10.62
C ILE A 47 -13.80 -1.63 11.29
N SER A 48 -14.85 -2.43 11.01
CA SER A 48 -14.99 -3.76 11.59
C SER A 48 -13.89 -4.72 11.14
N GLU A 49 -13.54 -4.70 9.85
CA GLU A 49 -12.46 -5.52 9.30
C GLU A 49 -11.08 -5.08 9.82
N LEU A 50 -10.85 -3.77 9.98
CA LEU A 50 -9.63 -3.24 10.55
C LEU A 50 -9.50 -3.59 12.04
N GLY A 51 -10.61 -3.58 12.79
CA GLY A 51 -10.64 -4.04 14.18
C GLY A 51 -10.23 -5.50 14.33
N LYS A 52 -10.59 -6.37 13.37
CA LYS A 52 -10.09 -7.75 13.32
C LYS A 52 -8.58 -7.79 13.10
N LEU A 53 -8.05 -7.02 12.14
CA LEU A 53 -6.59 -6.99 11.90
C LEU A 53 -5.80 -6.48 13.10
N ILE A 54 -6.30 -5.48 13.82
CA ILE A 54 -5.67 -4.99 15.05
C ILE A 54 -5.68 -6.09 16.13
N THR A 55 -6.77 -6.84 16.23
CA THR A 55 -6.85 -8.01 17.13
C THR A 55 -5.82 -9.08 16.73
N ASP A 56 -5.74 -9.41 15.44
CA ASP A 56 -4.77 -10.38 14.91
C ASP A 56 -3.32 -9.93 15.22
N LEU A 57 -3.01 -8.64 15.08
CA LEU A 57 -1.69 -8.08 15.47
C LEU A 57 -1.41 -8.30 16.97
N GLY A 58 -2.40 -8.03 17.82
CA GLY A 58 -2.30 -8.25 19.27
C GLY A 58 -2.09 -9.72 19.62
N ASP A 59 -2.83 -10.62 18.99
CA ASP A 59 -2.70 -12.06 19.17
C ASP A 59 -1.32 -12.56 18.74
N GLU A 60 -0.77 -12.04 17.64
CA GLU A 60 0.56 -12.41 17.16
C GLU A 60 1.69 -11.94 18.09
N VAL A 61 1.52 -10.77 18.72
CA VAL A 61 2.41 -10.28 19.78
C VAL A 61 2.32 -11.17 21.02
N LEU A 62 1.09 -11.45 21.49
CA LEU A 62 0.84 -12.27 22.68
C LEU A 62 1.42 -13.68 22.52
N PHE A 63 1.14 -14.32 21.38
CA PHE A 63 1.57 -15.68 21.08
C PHE A 63 3.10 -15.80 21.11
N ARG A 64 3.82 -14.85 20.50
CA ARG A 64 5.28 -14.86 20.46
C ARG A 64 5.91 -14.46 21.79
N ALA A 65 5.30 -13.53 22.52
CA ALA A 65 5.77 -13.12 23.84
C ALA A 65 5.67 -14.28 24.86
N ALA A 66 4.65 -15.13 24.75
CA ALA A 66 4.45 -16.27 25.64
C ALA A 66 5.39 -17.47 25.37
N GLY A 67 6.18 -17.46 24.29
CA GLY A 67 7.10 -18.54 23.94
C GLY A 67 8.26 -18.67 24.95
N GLN A 68 8.51 -19.88 25.46
CA GLN A 68 9.55 -20.12 26.48
C GLN A 68 10.98 -20.19 25.93
N ASP A 69 11.16 -20.29 24.61
CA ASP A 69 12.48 -20.38 23.97
C ASP A 69 12.57 -19.36 22.81
N GLN A 70 12.69 -18.08 23.17
CA GLN A 70 12.70 -16.99 22.20
C GLN A 70 14.03 -16.96 21.43
N ALA A 71 13.96 -17.32 20.15
CA ALA A 71 15.07 -17.10 19.25
C ALA A 71 15.33 -15.59 19.08
N PRO A 72 16.59 -15.16 18.79
CA PRO A 72 16.92 -13.73 18.67
C PRO A 72 16.11 -12.94 17.63
N HIS A 73 15.56 -13.62 16.61
CA HIS A 73 14.72 -13.00 15.59
C HIS A 73 13.28 -12.75 16.09
N THR A 74 12.79 -13.52 17.07
CA THR A 74 11.43 -13.42 17.60
C THR A 74 11.18 -12.04 18.23
N ALA A 75 12.14 -11.47 18.95
CA ALA A 75 12.02 -10.13 19.52
C ALA A 75 11.79 -9.06 18.44
N ARG A 76 12.49 -9.15 17.30
CA ARG A 76 12.31 -8.21 16.17
C ARG A 76 10.94 -8.39 15.52
N VAL A 77 10.46 -9.62 15.39
CA VAL A 77 9.13 -9.92 14.84
C VAL A 77 8.04 -9.35 15.74
N ILE A 78 8.15 -9.53 17.06
CA ILE A 78 7.25 -8.91 18.05
C ILE A 78 7.22 -7.39 17.87
N THR A 79 8.39 -6.74 17.82
CA THR A 79 8.47 -5.29 17.60
C THR A 79 7.82 -4.89 16.28
N SER A 80 7.95 -5.69 15.23
CA SER A 80 7.38 -5.39 13.91
C SER A 80 5.85 -5.45 13.92
N PHE A 81 5.26 -6.46 14.56
CA PHE A 81 3.80 -6.52 14.74
C PHE A 81 3.29 -5.39 15.63
N ALA A 82 3.97 -5.11 16.74
CA ALA A 82 3.61 -4.01 17.63
C ALA A 82 3.69 -2.64 16.93
N ALA A 83 4.72 -2.41 16.11
CA ALA A 83 4.87 -1.16 15.36
C ALA A 83 3.77 -0.96 14.31
N ALA A 84 3.13 -2.02 13.81
CA ALA A 84 2.01 -1.92 12.89
C ALA A 84 0.67 -1.54 13.58
N VAL A 85 0.59 -1.66 14.91
CA VAL A 85 -0.64 -1.34 15.67
C VAL A 85 -0.93 0.16 15.63
N GLU A 86 0.10 1.00 15.73
CA GLU A 86 -0.05 2.47 15.69
C GLU A 86 -0.71 2.95 14.37
N PRO A 87 -0.16 2.68 13.18
CA PRO A 87 -0.79 3.10 11.92
C PRO A 87 -2.14 2.41 11.69
N ALA A 88 -2.33 1.16 12.15
CA ALA A 88 -3.64 0.52 12.08
C ALA A 88 -4.70 1.23 12.96
N GLY A 89 -4.31 1.67 14.16
CA GLY A 89 -5.16 2.45 15.05
C GLY A 89 -5.47 3.84 14.49
N GLU A 90 -4.50 4.50 13.86
CA GLU A 90 -4.71 5.77 13.16
C GLU A 90 -5.72 5.62 12.02
N ALA A 91 -5.57 4.59 11.18
CA ALA A 91 -6.54 4.29 10.12
C ALA A 91 -7.96 4.03 10.67
N ALA A 92 -8.08 3.34 11.81
CA ALA A 92 -9.39 3.10 12.44
C ALA A 92 -10.01 4.40 12.98
N SER A 93 -9.19 5.26 13.59
CA SER A 93 -9.60 6.56 14.12
C SER A 93 -10.08 7.50 13.02
N THR A 94 -9.33 7.60 11.93
CA THR A 94 -9.68 8.44 10.78
C THR A 94 -10.93 7.93 10.05
N LEU A 95 -11.13 6.61 9.93
CA LEU A 95 -12.39 6.05 9.44
C LEU A 95 -13.57 6.36 10.37
N GLY A 96 -13.34 6.44 11.68
CA GLY A 96 -14.34 6.93 12.64
C GLY A 96 -14.74 8.39 12.36
N ALA A 97 -13.78 9.25 12.03
CA ALA A 97 -14.05 10.62 11.62
C ALA A 97 -14.87 10.68 10.30
N VAL A 98 -14.56 9.81 9.33
CA VAL A 98 -15.37 9.66 8.10
C VAL A 98 -16.80 9.28 8.43
N ALA A 99 -17.01 8.27 9.29
CA ALA A 99 -18.35 7.84 9.69
C ALA A 99 -19.14 8.97 10.36
N HIS A 100 -18.48 9.79 11.19
CA HIS A 100 -19.08 10.96 11.81
C HIS A 100 -19.52 12.01 10.77
N GLN A 101 -18.67 12.33 9.78
CA GLN A 101 -19.04 13.27 8.71
C GLN A 101 -20.19 12.74 7.84
N LEU A 102 -20.22 11.44 7.54
CA LEU A 102 -21.33 10.83 6.80
C LEU A 102 -22.65 10.92 7.57
N ALA A 103 -22.63 10.72 8.89
CA ALA A 103 -23.81 10.91 9.73
C ALA A 103 -24.28 12.37 9.71
N PHE A 104 -23.35 13.33 9.79
CA PHE A 104 -23.67 14.76 9.66
C PHE A 104 -24.31 15.09 8.30
N LEU A 105 -23.76 14.58 7.20
CA LEU A 105 -24.30 14.78 5.85
C LEU A 105 -25.72 14.18 5.70
N SER A 106 -25.96 13.00 6.28
CA SER A 106 -27.29 12.37 6.27
C SER A 106 -28.31 13.18 7.08
N GLN A 107 -27.93 13.65 8.28
CA GLN A 107 -28.79 14.46 9.15
C GLN A 107 -29.15 15.84 8.55
N THR A 108 -28.26 16.40 7.73
CA THR A 108 -28.44 17.74 7.14
C THR A 108 -28.96 17.71 5.70
N GLU A 109 -29.38 16.55 5.18
CA GLU A 109 -29.86 16.43 3.80
C GLU A 109 -31.09 17.32 3.53
N SER A 110 -32.01 17.44 4.49
CA SER A 110 -33.21 18.29 4.38
C SER A 110 -32.90 19.79 4.35
N LEU A 111 -31.71 20.20 4.79
CA LEU A 111 -31.28 21.59 4.88
C LEU A 111 -30.35 22.00 3.74
N ARG A 112 -30.13 21.13 2.75
CA ARG A 112 -29.11 21.30 1.71
C ARG A 112 -29.18 22.60 0.91
N ASP A 113 -30.37 23.18 0.78
CA ASP A 113 -30.62 24.40 0.01
C ASP A 113 -30.42 25.67 0.85
N GLN A 114 -30.21 25.53 2.17
CA GLN A 114 -29.85 26.64 3.04
C GLN A 114 -28.37 26.99 2.87
N PRO A 115 -28.00 28.27 2.68
CA PRO A 115 -26.61 28.68 2.43
C PRO A 115 -25.63 28.17 3.50
N ASP A 116 -25.95 28.37 4.78
CA ASP A 116 -25.08 27.96 5.89
C ASP A 116 -24.89 26.43 5.94
N ALA A 117 -25.97 25.68 5.67
CA ALA A 117 -25.91 24.22 5.65
C ALA A 117 -25.11 23.74 4.43
N ARG A 118 -25.23 24.40 3.28
CA ARG A 118 -24.45 24.07 2.08
C ARG A 118 -22.95 24.22 2.34
N ASP A 119 -22.52 25.32 2.94
CA ASP A 119 -21.11 25.57 3.25
C ASP A 119 -20.57 24.55 4.26
N ALA A 120 -21.36 24.24 5.31
CA ALA A 120 -21.00 23.23 6.29
C ALA A 120 -20.91 21.82 5.68
N ARG A 121 -21.81 21.47 4.75
CA ARG A 121 -21.77 20.20 4.03
C ARG A 121 -20.57 20.10 3.10
N GLU A 122 -20.20 21.19 2.42
CA GLU A 122 -18.99 21.22 1.58
C GLU A 122 -17.73 21.04 2.44
N ALA A 123 -17.66 21.69 3.61
CA ALA A 123 -16.57 21.47 4.56
C ALA A 123 -16.50 20.02 5.04
N ALA A 124 -17.64 19.39 5.36
CA ALA A 124 -17.72 17.99 5.77
C ALA A 124 -17.21 17.03 4.67
N VAL A 125 -17.50 17.31 3.40
CA VAL A 125 -16.97 16.52 2.27
C VAL A 125 -15.44 16.63 2.20
N ARG A 126 -14.86 17.83 2.36
CA ARG A 126 -13.40 18.00 2.37
C ARG A 126 -12.72 17.25 3.52
N VAL A 127 -13.33 17.27 4.71
CA VAL A 127 -12.84 16.50 5.87
C VAL A 127 -12.91 15.01 5.60
N LEU A 128 -13.96 14.54 4.93
CA LEU A 128 -14.10 13.13 4.54
C LEU A 128 -12.99 12.70 3.57
N GLU A 129 -12.70 13.52 2.56
CA GLU A 129 -11.63 13.27 1.58
C GLU A 129 -10.25 13.19 2.25
N ASP A 130 -9.94 14.15 3.11
CA ASP A 130 -8.68 14.21 3.85
C ASP A 130 -8.52 13.03 4.82
N ALA A 131 -9.59 12.67 5.54
CA ALA A 131 -9.59 11.52 6.44
C ALA A 131 -9.44 10.19 5.69
N LEU A 132 -10.04 10.03 4.51
CA LEU A 132 -9.85 8.84 3.67
C LEU A 132 -8.42 8.76 3.13
N ALA A 133 -7.82 9.88 2.73
CA ALA A 133 -6.42 9.92 2.29
C ALA A 133 -5.46 9.57 3.44
N THR A 134 -5.74 10.06 4.65
CA THR A 134 -4.97 9.74 5.85
C THR A 134 -5.10 8.26 6.21
N ALA A 135 -6.31 7.68 6.14
CA ALA A 135 -6.52 6.26 6.33
C ALA A 135 -5.76 5.41 5.30
N ASP A 136 -5.75 5.83 4.02
CA ASP A 136 -5.00 5.16 2.96
C ASP A 136 -3.49 5.14 3.25
N ALA A 137 -2.92 6.28 3.65
CA ALA A 137 -1.52 6.42 3.99
C ALA A 137 -1.15 5.56 5.21
N ALA A 138 -1.96 5.60 6.27
CA ALA A 138 -1.73 4.80 7.47
C ALA A 138 -1.78 3.28 7.19
N LEU A 139 -2.75 2.81 6.39
CA LEU A 139 -2.81 1.40 5.98
C LEU A 139 -1.59 1.01 5.12
N HIS A 140 -1.12 1.92 4.26
CA HIS A 140 0.08 1.70 3.46
C HIS A 140 1.33 1.59 4.33
N ASP A 141 1.48 2.45 5.34
CA ASP A 141 2.61 2.44 6.26
C ASP A 141 2.62 1.17 7.12
N ALA A 142 1.46 0.71 7.60
CA ALA A 142 1.32 -0.58 8.28
C ALA A 142 1.76 -1.75 7.37
N ALA A 143 1.28 -1.79 6.12
CA ALA A 143 1.67 -2.84 5.18
C ALA A 143 3.17 -2.80 4.83
N ASN A 144 3.72 -1.62 4.54
CA ASN A 144 5.11 -1.44 4.18
C ASN A 144 6.07 -1.84 5.30
N SER A 145 5.77 -1.44 6.54
CA SER A 145 6.60 -1.79 7.70
C SER A 145 6.65 -3.31 7.91
N LEU A 146 5.53 -4.00 7.76
CA LEU A 146 5.45 -5.47 7.86
C LEU A 146 6.13 -6.18 6.67
N HIS A 147 5.99 -5.67 5.44
CA HIS A 147 6.71 -6.19 4.27
C HIS A 147 8.23 -6.03 4.43
N ALA A 148 8.68 -4.87 4.92
CA ALA A 148 10.08 -4.61 5.21
C ALA A 148 10.60 -5.57 6.29
N ALA A 149 9.86 -5.75 7.39
CA ALA A 149 10.19 -6.72 8.43
C ALA A 149 10.31 -8.14 7.88
N SER A 150 9.33 -8.60 7.07
CA SER A 150 9.36 -9.91 6.40
C SER A 150 10.65 -10.10 5.58
N ALA A 151 11.06 -9.09 4.81
CA ALA A 151 12.28 -9.15 4.01
C ALA A 151 13.56 -9.16 4.85
N THR A 152 13.56 -8.59 6.06
CA THR A 152 14.71 -8.70 6.98
C THR A 152 14.81 -10.06 7.66
N VAL A 153 13.68 -10.70 7.98
CA VAL A 153 13.64 -12.02 8.62
C VAL A 153 13.97 -13.13 7.63
N SER A 154 13.49 -13.01 6.39
CA SER A 154 13.78 -13.93 5.29
C SER A 154 14.15 -13.16 4.02
N PRO A 155 15.45 -12.85 3.84
CA PRO A 155 15.92 -12.12 2.67
C PRO A 155 15.62 -12.86 1.36
N PRO A 156 15.19 -12.16 0.30
CA PRO A 156 15.02 -12.77 -1.00
C PRO A 156 16.36 -13.30 -1.51
N SER A 157 16.35 -14.47 -2.17
CA SER A 157 17.58 -15.01 -2.75
C SER A 157 18.20 -14.05 -3.77
N VAL A 158 19.53 -14.00 -3.84
CA VAL A 158 20.28 -13.12 -4.76
C VAL A 158 19.81 -13.30 -6.22
N ARG A 159 19.41 -14.52 -6.62
CA ARG A 159 18.86 -14.77 -7.96
C ARG A 159 17.49 -14.13 -8.18
N LEU A 160 16.60 -14.20 -7.19
CA LEU A 160 15.31 -13.53 -7.25
C LEU A 160 15.48 -12.00 -7.31
N GLN A 161 16.42 -11.46 -6.54
CA GLN A 161 16.73 -10.04 -6.54
C GLN A 161 17.30 -9.59 -7.90
N ALA A 162 18.26 -10.34 -8.46
CA ALA A 162 18.80 -10.08 -9.80
C ALA A 162 17.73 -10.17 -10.90
N ALA A 163 16.82 -11.16 -10.83
CA ALA A 163 15.71 -11.26 -11.77
C ALA A 163 14.76 -10.06 -11.66
N ARG A 164 14.41 -9.63 -10.44
CA ARG A 164 13.55 -8.46 -10.20
C ARG A 164 14.17 -7.15 -10.70
N SER A 165 15.48 -6.96 -10.50
CA SER A 165 16.20 -5.80 -11.05
C SER A 165 16.18 -5.78 -12.59
N ARG A 166 16.26 -6.95 -13.25
CA ARG A 166 16.12 -7.05 -14.71
C ARG A 166 14.71 -6.72 -15.17
N SER A 167 13.67 -7.13 -14.43
CA SER A 167 12.27 -6.81 -14.76
C SER A 167 11.95 -5.32 -14.65
N MET A 168 12.52 -4.58 -13.68
CA MET A 168 12.35 -3.12 -13.60
C MET A 168 13.16 -2.34 -14.65
N THR A 169 14.24 -2.92 -15.17
CA THR A 169 15.05 -2.29 -16.24
C THR A 169 14.45 -2.53 -17.64
N ALA A 170 13.44 -3.38 -17.75
CA ALA A 170 12.79 -3.73 -19.03
C ALA A 170 11.52 -2.90 -19.33
N MET A 171 11.39 -1.68 -18.78
CA MET A 171 10.52 -0.68 -19.41
C MET A 171 11.28 -0.08 -20.60
N PRO A 172 10.85 -0.30 -21.85
CA PRO A 172 11.44 0.40 -22.98
C PRO A 172 11.07 1.88 -22.82
N ALA A 173 12.08 2.75 -22.77
CA ALA A 173 11.86 4.17 -23.01
C ALA A 173 11.17 4.31 -24.38
N PRO A 174 10.02 5.03 -24.47
CA PRO A 174 9.45 5.34 -25.76
C PRO A 174 10.35 6.37 -26.44
N GLY A 175 11.17 5.90 -27.38
CA GLY A 175 11.93 6.77 -28.28
C GLY A 175 13.43 6.52 -28.29
N GLN A 176 13.86 5.39 -28.82
CA GLN A 176 15.13 5.34 -29.51
C GLN A 176 14.97 4.53 -30.80
N LEU A 177 14.67 5.26 -31.88
CA LEU A 177 14.84 4.78 -33.25
C LEU A 177 16.32 4.36 -33.44
N PRO A 178 16.59 3.20 -34.08
CA PRO A 178 17.95 2.77 -34.33
C PRO A 178 18.65 3.77 -35.27
N PRO A 179 19.89 4.21 -34.96
CA PRO A 179 20.61 5.10 -35.83
C PRO A 179 21.00 4.36 -37.12
N GLY A 180 20.40 4.84 -38.22
CA GLY A 180 21.07 5.04 -39.50
C GLY A 180 21.71 3.80 -40.13
N VAL A 181 20.95 3.14 -41.00
CA VAL A 181 21.52 2.47 -42.17
C VAL A 181 22.16 3.56 -43.03
N THR A 182 23.44 3.86 -42.82
CA THR A 182 24.20 4.68 -43.76
C THR A 182 24.62 3.79 -44.92
N THR A 183 23.86 3.90 -46.01
CA THR A 183 24.28 3.60 -47.37
C THR A 183 25.59 4.33 -47.67
N ALA A 184 26.71 3.60 -47.67
CA ALA A 184 27.96 4.10 -48.25
C ALA A 184 27.95 3.81 -49.76
N VAL A 185 27.64 4.85 -50.53
CA VAL A 185 27.78 4.93 -51.98
C VAL A 185 29.26 4.83 -52.37
N ALA A 186 29.50 4.14 -53.49
CA ALA A 186 30.79 3.89 -54.11
C ALA A 186 31.60 5.16 -54.46
N ALA A 187 32.93 5.01 -54.50
CA ALA A 187 33.81 5.87 -55.27
C ALA A 187 34.88 5.02 -56.00
N PRO A 188 35.23 5.36 -57.26
CA PRO A 188 36.07 4.54 -58.14
C PRO A 188 37.57 4.94 -58.13
N SER A 189 38.39 4.02 -58.64
CA SER A 189 39.72 4.17 -59.28
C SER A 189 40.87 4.80 -58.47
N ASP A 190 42.03 4.12 -58.36
CA ASP A 190 43.00 4.16 -59.45
C ASP A 190 44.13 3.11 -59.30
N ARG A 191 44.65 2.69 -60.44
CA ARG A 191 45.59 1.59 -60.65
C ARG A 191 46.96 2.18 -60.93
N LEU A 192 47.93 2.05 -60.01
CA LEU A 192 49.34 2.27 -60.33
C LEU A 192 50.23 1.18 -59.74
N ALA A 193 51.02 0.61 -60.65
CA ALA A 193 51.99 -0.47 -60.48
C ALA A 193 53.20 -0.09 -59.60
N ARG A 194 53.93 -1.10 -59.09
CA ARG A 194 55.37 -1.35 -59.40
C ARG A 194 56.05 -2.37 -58.45
N GLY A 195 56.77 -3.32 -59.06
CA GLY A 195 57.97 -3.99 -58.54
C GLY A 195 57.74 -5.39 -57.95
N ARG A 196 58.49 -6.44 -58.29
CA ARG A 196 59.76 -6.58 -59.04
C ARG A 196 59.80 -7.98 -59.64
#